data_AF-X1EDI4-F1
#
_entry.id   AF-X1EDI4-F1
#
_cell.length_a   1.000
_cell.length_b   1.000
_cell.length_c   1.000
_cell.angle_alpha   90.00
_cell.angle_beta   90.00
_cell.angle_gamma   90.00
#
_symmetry.space_group_name_H-M   'P 1'
#
loop_
_entity.id
_entity.type
_entity.pdbx_description
1 polymer ?
#
loop_
_entity_poly.entity_id
_entity_poly.type
_entity_poly.pdbx_seq_one_letter_code
_entity_poly.pdbx_strand_id
1 'polypeptide(L)'
;MPIIDLSLFEKYKDAVKEFSYFYLDFSRGCPFRCKFCTNSTDYIQSYKMVRIKTIKKCIEELNVIKNTKWLKIDNLYISDPVFLPNKKKREEFYEELNKIFKEEGGLPFEIQIYERV
;
A
#
# COMPACT_ATOMS: atom_id res chain seq x y z
N MET A 1 1.28 -8.15 -9.70
CA MET A 1 1.86 -8.29 -8.34
C MET A 1 0.99 -9.24 -7.54
N PRO A 2 1.58 -10.18 -6.79
CA PRO A 2 0.86 -11.05 -5.86
C PRO A 2 0.35 -10.25 -4.64
N ILE A 3 -0.53 -10.88 -3.87
CA ILE A 3 -0.96 -10.42 -2.55
C ILE A 3 0.17 -10.68 -1.54
N ILE A 4 0.33 -9.79 -0.57
CA ILE A 4 1.31 -9.95 0.51
C ILE A 4 1.06 -11.25 1.30
N ASP A 5 2.14 -12.01 1.52
CA ASP A 5 2.13 -13.17 2.41
C ASP A 5 2.75 -12.77 3.76
N LEU A 6 1.88 -12.54 4.74
CA LEU A 6 2.27 -12.12 6.08
C LEU A 6 2.86 -13.28 6.92
N SER A 7 2.73 -14.54 6.52
CA SER A 7 3.37 -15.65 7.24
C SER A 7 4.90 -15.51 7.25
N LEU A 8 5.47 -14.93 6.19
CA LEU A 8 6.91 -14.68 6.05
C LEU A 8 7.43 -13.61 7.04
N PHE A 9 6.52 -12.77 7.56
CA PHE A 9 6.84 -11.65 8.44
C PHE A 9 6.58 -11.96 9.92
N GLU A 10 5.94 -13.08 10.26
CA GLU A 10 5.57 -13.40 11.65
C GLU A 10 6.78 -13.46 12.60
N LYS A 11 7.95 -13.87 12.09
CA LYS A 11 9.20 -13.85 12.87
C LYS A 11 9.63 -12.45 13.34
N TYR A 12 9.10 -11.39 12.72
CA TYR A 12 9.35 -10.00 13.07
C TYR A 12 8.20 -9.35 13.87
N LYS A 13 7.21 -10.14 14.32
CA LYS A 13 6.01 -9.64 15.01
C LYS A 13 6.31 -8.69 16.17
N ASP A 14 7.38 -8.94 16.93
CA ASP A 14 7.69 -8.15 18.12
C ASP A 14 8.26 -6.77 17.74
N ALA A 15 9.10 -6.71 16.70
CA ALA A 15 9.56 -5.44 16.14
C ALA A 15 8.39 -4.63 15.55
N VAL A 16 7.48 -5.28 14.80
CA VAL A 16 6.34 -4.58 14.21
C VAL A 16 5.40 -4.03 15.29
N LYS A 17 5.19 -4.76 16.38
CA LYS A 17 4.40 -4.28 17.53
C LYS A 17 5.04 -3.08 18.23
N GLU A 18 6.37 -3.02 18.30
CA GLU A 18 7.08 -1.88 18.91
C GLU A 18 6.86 -0.60 18.11
N PHE A 19 6.92 -0.69 16.78
CA PHE A 19 6.75 0.47 15.89
C PHE A 19 5.29 0.86 15.64
N SER A 20 4.35 -0.08 15.78
CA SER A 20 2.92 0.09 15.53
C SER A 20 2.58 0.65 14.14
N TYR A 21 3.43 0.37 13.15
CA TYR A 21 3.14 0.72 11.75
C TYR A 21 3.59 -0.37 10.77
N PHE A 22 3.01 -0.33 9.57
CA PHE A 22 3.38 -1.21 8.47
C PHE A 22 3.41 -0.45 7.14
N TYR A 23 4.23 -0.90 6.19
CA TYR A 23 4.29 -0.34 4.83
C TYR A 23 3.63 -1.27 3.82
N LEU A 24 2.86 -0.70 2.90
CA LEU A 24 2.20 -1.43 1.83
C LEU A 24 2.42 -0.72 0.49
N ASP A 25 2.70 -1.51 -0.54
CA ASP A 25 2.90 -1.03 -1.90
C ASP A 25 1.74 -1.49 -2.80
N PHE A 26 0.97 -0.55 -3.32
CA PHE A 26 -0.01 -0.81 -4.39
C PHE A 26 0.62 -0.75 -5.78
N SER A 27 1.73 -0.03 -5.93
CA SER A 27 2.42 0.12 -7.20
C SER A 27 3.93 -0.03 -7.10
N ARG A 28 4.55 -0.24 -8.27
CA ARG A 28 5.99 -0.25 -8.48
C ARG A 28 6.32 0.62 -9.70
N GLY A 29 7.34 1.45 -9.57
CA GLY A 29 7.70 2.42 -10.59
C GLY A 29 7.07 3.79 -10.35
N CYS A 30 7.58 4.78 -11.07
CA CYS A 30 7.13 6.16 -11.02
C CYS A 30 7.04 6.71 -12.45
N PRO A 31 5.97 7.43 -12.83
CA PRO A 31 5.85 7.98 -14.19
C PRO A 31 6.83 9.14 -14.45
N PHE A 32 7.41 9.71 -13.39
CA PHE A 32 8.30 10.87 -13.48
C PHE A 32 9.76 10.48 -13.70
N ARG A 33 10.50 11.37 -14.39
CA ARG A 33 11.95 11.24 -14.69
C ARG A 33 12.76 12.34 -14.03
N CYS A 34 12.53 12.57 -12.74
CA CYS A 34 13.18 13.64 -12.01
C CYS A 34 14.70 13.42 -11.94
N LYS A 35 15.49 14.40 -12.40
CA LYS A 35 16.96 14.29 -12.47
C LYS A 35 17.62 14.06 -11.10
N PHE A 36 17.01 14.58 -10.04
CA PHE A 36 17.48 14.46 -8.67
C PHE A 36 17.01 13.17 -7.97
N CYS A 37 16.05 12.44 -8.54
CA CYS A 37 15.44 11.30 -7.86
C CYS A 37 16.21 10.01 -8.16
N THR A 38 16.74 9.38 -7.13
CA THR A 38 17.44 8.08 -7.22
C THR A 38 16.51 6.94 -7.63
N ASN A 39 15.20 7.10 -7.42
CA ASN A 39 14.16 6.17 -7.87
C ASN A 39 13.64 6.47 -9.28
N SER A 40 14.23 7.43 -10.00
CA SER A 40 13.86 7.73 -11.39
C SER A 40 14.06 6.51 -12.28
N THR A 41 13.21 6.40 -13.30
CA THR A 41 13.23 5.33 -14.32
C THR A 41 14.57 5.18 -15.04
N ASP A 42 15.41 6.22 -15.02
CA ASP A 42 16.70 6.23 -15.69
C ASP A 42 17.77 5.46 -14.88
N TYR A 43 17.60 5.34 -13.55
CA TYR A 43 18.52 4.63 -12.66
C TYR A 43 18.03 3.23 -12.31
N ILE A 44 16.73 3.05 -12.09
CA ILE A 44 16.13 1.75 -11.74
C ILE A 44 15.33 1.23 -12.93
N GLN A 45 15.91 0.28 -13.66
CA GLN A 45 15.30 -0.31 -14.87
C GLN A 45 13.89 -0.86 -14.61
N SER A 46 13.66 -1.46 -13.45
CA SER A 46 12.36 -2.03 -13.07
C SER A 46 11.28 -0.97 -12.79
N TYR A 47 11.65 0.32 -12.75
CA TYR A 47 10.76 1.45 -12.51
C TYR A 47 10.34 2.16 -13.80
N LYS A 48 10.91 1.78 -14.96
CA LYS A 48 10.54 2.31 -16.30
C LYS A 48 9.07 2.16 -16.66
N MET A 49 8.40 1.16 -16.09
CA MET A 49 6.97 0.94 -16.28
C MET A 49 6.28 0.96 -14.93
N VAL A 50 5.30 1.86 -14.78
CA VAL A 50 4.45 1.91 -13.60
C VAL A 50 3.50 0.73 -13.62
N ARG A 51 3.60 -0.11 -12.60
CA ARG A 51 2.74 -1.28 -12.41
C ARG A 51 1.90 -1.05 -11.18
N ILE A 52 0.59 -1.02 -11.35
CA ILE A 52 -0.36 -0.79 -10.26
C ILE A 52 -1.19 -2.07 -10.10
N LYS A 53 -1.40 -2.51 -8.87
CA LYS A 53 -2.38 -3.55 -8.54
C LYS A 53 -3.78 -3.12 -9.00
N THR A 54 -4.66 -4.09 -9.26
CA THR A 54 -6.08 -3.78 -9.46
C THR A 54 -6.67 -3.31 -8.14
N ILE A 55 -7.72 -2.48 -8.16
CA ILE A 55 -8.34 -1.99 -6.93
C ILE A 55 -8.80 -3.14 -6.04
N LYS A 56 -9.42 -4.16 -6.65
CA LYS A 56 -9.74 -5.42 -5.96
C LYS A 56 -8.56 -6.01 -5.16
N LYS A 57 -7.35 -6.03 -5.73
CA LYS A 57 -6.16 -6.56 -5.05
C LYS A 57 -5.64 -5.62 -3.96
N CYS A 58 -5.76 -4.30 -4.14
CA CYS A 58 -5.41 -3.34 -3.10
C CYS A 58 -6.30 -3.55 -1.86
N ILE A 59 -7.60 -3.69 -2.08
CA ILE A 59 -8.58 -3.96 -1.02
C ILE A 59 -8.33 -5.33 -0.37
N GLU A 60 -8.04 -6.36 -1.17
CA GLU A 60 -7.69 -7.69 -0.67
C GLU A 60 -6.47 -7.64 0.27
N GLU A 61 -5.45 -6.82 -0.03
CA GLU A 61 -4.32 -6.65 0.89
C GLU A 61 -4.67 -5.94 2.19
N LEU A 62 -5.53 -4.92 2.15
CA LEU A 62 -6.05 -4.29 3.37
C LEU A 62 -6.79 -5.33 4.24
N ASN A 63 -7.56 -6.21 3.62
CA ASN A 63 -8.27 -7.28 4.31
C ASN A 63 -7.31 -8.33 4.88
N VAL A 64 -6.24 -8.69 4.16
CA VAL A 64 -5.19 -9.58 4.67
C VAL A 64 -4.54 -8.98 5.91
N ILE A 65 -4.21 -7.69 5.90
CA ILE A 65 -3.63 -6.98 7.05
C ILE A 65 -4.64 -6.94 8.21
N LYS A 66 -5.87 -6.49 7.96
CA LYS A 66 -6.96 -6.43 8.95
C LYS A 66 -7.19 -7.77 9.66
N ASN A 67 -7.15 -8.87 8.91
CA ASN A 67 -7.46 -10.21 9.43
C ASN A 67 -6.24 -10.92 10.04
N THR A 68 -5.04 -10.34 9.95
CA THR A 68 -3.81 -10.97 10.47
C THR A 68 -3.65 -10.69 11.97
N LYS A 69 -3.97 -11.71 12.79
CA LYS A 69 -4.03 -11.57 14.26
C LYS A 69 -2.74 -11.11 14.94
N TRP A 70 -1.58 -11.51 14.42
CA TRP A 70 -0.29 -11.13 15.00
C TRP A 70 0.13 -9.69 14.65
N LEU A 71 -0.43 -9.15 13.56
CA LEU A 71 -0.13 -7.83 13.03
C LEU A 71 -1.10 -6.81 13.62
N LYS A 72 -0.73 -6.26 14.78
CA LYS A 72 -1.45 -5.14 15.40
C LYS A 72 -0.66 -3.87 15.15
N ILE A 73 -1.24 -2.95 14.40
CA ILE A 73 -0.64 -1.68 13.99
C ILE A 73 -1.69 -0.58 14.13
N ASP A 74 -1.24 0.63 14.43
CA ASP A 74 -2.09 1.81 14.44
C ASP A 74 -2.09 2.49 13.06
N ASN A 75 -0.98 2.39 12.31
CA ASN A 75 -0.79 3.09 11.04
C ASN A 75 -0.38 2.14 9.91
N LEU A 76 -1.04 2.25 8.76
CA LEU A 76 -0.64 1.61 7.52
C LEU A 76 -0.21 2.66 6.50
N TYR A 77 1.07 2.68 6.15
CA TYR A 77 1.64 3.61 5.18
C TYR A 77 1.61 3.02 3.78
N ILE A 78 0.91 3.68 2.85
CA ILE A 78 1.05 3.39 1.43
C ILE A 78 2.32 4.08 0.93
N SER A 79 3.34 3.29 0.58
CA SER A 79 4.69 3.76 0.21
C SER A 79 4.91 3.93 -1.29
N ASP A 80 3.82 3.95 -2.07
CA ASP A 80 3.84 4.20 -3.49
C ASP A 80 4.53 5.56 -3.81
N PRO A 81 5.41 5.63 -4.83
CA PRO A 81 5.98 6.90 -5.26
C PRO A 81 4.92 7.94 -5.65
N VAL A 82 3.84 7.47 -6.29
CA VAL A 82 2.66 8.25 -6.64
C VAL A 82 1.43 7.37 -6.39
N PHE A 83 0.53 7.79 -5.50
CA PHE A 83 -0.63 7.02 -5.10
C PHE A 83 -1.72 7.07 -6.17
N LEU A 84 -1.97 5.91 -6.79
CA LEU A 84 -3.01 5.70 -7.80
C LEU A 84 -3.13 6.89 -8.78
N PRO A 85 -2.11 7.16 -9.61
CA PRO A 85 -2.03 8.37 -10.45
C PRO A 85 -3.23 8.56 -11.39
N ASN A 86 -3.93 7.48 -11.73
CA ASN A 86 -5.18 7.55 -12.48
C ASN A 86 -6.36 7.92 -11.56
N LYS A 87 -6.93 9.11 -11.78
CA LYS A 87 -8.06 9.64 -11.00
C LYS A 87 -9.23 8.64 -10.88
N LYS A 88 -9.64 8.01 -11.99
CA LYS A 88 -10.75 7.05 -11.98
C LYS A 88 -10.48 5.85 -11.08
N LYS A 89 -9.25 5.31 -11.11
CA LYS A 89 -8.84 4.20 -10.22
C LYS A 89 -8.81 4.62 -8.75
N ARG A 90 -8.41 5.86 -8.48
CA ARG A 90 -8.40 6.40 -7.13
C ARG A 90 -9.81 6.61 -6.59
N GLU A 91 -10.74 7.09 -7.41
CA GLU A 91 -12.16 7.16 -7.07
C GLU A 91 -12.73 5.76 -6.78
N GLU A 92 -12.47 4.79 -7.66
CA GLU A 92 -12.85 3.38 -7.46
C GLU A 92 -12.30 2.81 -6.15
N PHE A 93 -11.03 3.14 -5.80
CA PHE A 93 -10.44 2.73 -4.52
C PHE A 93 -11.19 3.32 -3.31
N TYR A 94 -11.51 4.62 -3.35
CA TYR A 94 -12.25 5.25 -2.25
C TYR A 94 -13.69 4.73 -2.16
N GLU A 95 -14.34 4.41 -3.27
CA GLU A 95 -15.65 3.77 -3.28
C GLU A 95 -15.62 2.41 -2.58
N GLU A 96 -14.66 1.56 -2.92
CA GLU A 96 -14.50 0.25 -2.28
C GLU A 96 -14.12 0.38 -0.79
N LEU A 97 -13.24 1.33 -0.45
CA LEU A 97 -12.90 1.61 0.94
C LEU A 97 -14.13 2.07 1.74
N ASN A 98 -14.94 2.96 1.19
CA ASN A 98 -16.17 3.44 1.83
C ASN A 98 -17.18 2.33 2.08
N LYS A 99 -17.24 1.28 1.24
CA LYS A 99 -18.07 0.10 1.49
C LYS A 99 -17.63 -0.63 2.77
N ILE A 100 -16.32 -0.84 2.95
CA ILE A 100 -15.77 -1.46 4.18
C ILE A 100 -16.15 -0.63 5.41
N PHE A 101 -16.07 0.70 5.33
CA PHE A 101 -16.47 1.56 6.45
C PHE A 101 -17.97 1.44 6.78
N LYS A 102 -18.83 1.32 5.76
CA LYS A 102 -20.29 1.19 5.95
C LYS A 102 -20.71 -0.20 6.43
N GLU A 103 -20.09 -1.25 5.91
CA GLU A 103 -20.51 -2.64 6.13
C GLU A 103 -19.81 -3.28 7.33
N GLU A 104 -18.54 -2.95 7.57
CA GLU A 104 -17.69 -3.61 8.57
C GLU A 104 -17.24 -2.68 9.71
N GLY A 105 -17.70 -1.42 9.72
CA GLY A 105 -17.32 -0.42 10.72
C GLY A 105 -15.91 0.15 10.56
N GLY A 106 -15.24 -0.14 9.44
CA GLY A 106 -13.93 0.43 9.08
C GLY A 106 -12.75 -0.53 9.24
N LEU A 107 -11.57 0.07 9.40
CA LEU A 107 -10.28 -0.61 9.55
C LEU A 107 -9.72 -0.37 10.96
N PRO A 108 -9.00 -1.33 11.54
CA PRO A 108 -8.40 -1.18 12.87
C PRO A 108 -7.13 -0.31 12.89
N PHE A 109 -6.77 0.28 11.74
CA PHE A 109 -5.59 1.12 11.55
C PHE A 109 -5.94 2.30 10.63
N GLU A 110 -5.21 3.40 10.78
CA GLU A 110 -5.30 4.55 9.90
C GLU A 110 -4.44 4.34 8.64
N ILE A 111 -5.01 4.65 7.47
CA ILE A 111 -4.25 4.61 6.21
C ILE A 111 -3.58 5.97 6.00
N GLN A 112 -2.26 5.97 5.98
CA GLN A 112 -1.44 7.14 5.68
C GLN A 112 -0.90 7.03 4.26
N ILE A 113 -1.17 8.03 3.41
CA ILE A 113 -0.64 8.04 2.06
C ILE A 113 0.68 8.81 2.07
N TYR A 114 1.79 8.12 1.85
CA TYR A 114 3.12 8.72 1.87
C TYR A 114 3.62 8.98 0.45
N GLU A 115 2.91 9.85 -0.29
CA GLU A 115 3.34 10.27 -1.62
C GLU A 115 4.64 11.09 -1.53
N ARG A 116 5.62 10.75 -2.37
CA ARG A 116 6.93 11.42 -2.42
C ARG A 116 7.07 12.22 -3.71
N VAL A 117 6.12 13.11 -3.97
CA VAL A 117 6.09 14.02 -5.13
C VAL A 117 6.76 15.34 -4.78
#